data_AF-A0A7X9DKQ3-F1
#
_entry.id   AF-A0A7X9DKQ3-F1
#
_cell.length_a   1.000
_cell.length_b   1.000
_cell.length_c   1.000
_cell.angle_alpha   90.00
_cell.angle_beta   90.00
_cell.angle_gamma   90.00
#
_symmetry.space_group_name_H-M   'P 1'
#
loop_
_entity.id
_entity.type
_entity.pdbx_description
1 polymer ?
#
loop_
_entity_poly.entity_id
_entity_poly.type
_entity_poly.pdbx_seq_one_letter_code
_entity_poly.pdbx_strand_id
1 'polypeptide(L)'
;LGVLHQSRSTLLKKQVIEIQSDLFMLGSWLAGSPKADIFERYLAKRVTGFENSIDEMDAQNKPIVNFILPGGSFESGFLHISRTVSRRFERQLVLYFDKHKHKGSEYLLKYANRLSDYLFVLARYYNKKGKNDLVWKLTR
;
A
#
# COMPACT_ATOMS: atom_id res chain seq x y z
N LEU A 1 -4.47 -5.41 6.81
CA LEU A 1 -4.97 -6.12 5.60
C LEU A 1 -5.99 -7.20 5.94
N GLY A 2 -5.63 -8.33 6.58
CA GLY A 2 -6.58 -9.43 6.83
C GLY A 2 -7.86 -9.03 7.59
N VAL A 3 -7.81 -8.09 8.53
CA VAL A 3 -9.01 -7.55 9.22
C VAL A 3 -10.04 -6.98 8.24
N LEU A 4 -9.60 -6.41 7.11
CA LEU A 4 -10.47 -5.83 6.09
C LEU A 4 -11.25 -6.87 5.28
N HIS A 5 -11.00 -8.17 5.48
CA HIS A 5 -11.86 -9.25 4.95
C HIS A 5 -13.29 -9.17 5.48
N GLN A 6 -13.49 -8.52 6.63
CA GLN A 6 -14.82 -8.30 7.21
C GLN A 6 -15.53 -7.07 6.61
N SER A 7 -14.89 -6.32 5.72
CA SER A 7 -15.54 -5.16 5.09
C SER A 7 -16.76 -5.60 4.26
N ARG A 8 -17.78 -4.73 4.25
CA ARG A 8 -18.97 -4.92 3.41
C ARG A 8 -18.65 -4.77 1.92
N SER A 9 -17.61 -4.02 1.56
CA SER A 9 -17.21 -3.84 0.16
C SER A 9 -16.51 -5.09 -0.38
N THR A 10 -17.15 -5.76 -1.35
CA THR A 10 -16.54 -6.88 -2.09
C THR A 10 -15.31 -6.45 -2.87
N LEU A 11 -15.34 -5.24 -3.45
CA LEU A 11 -14.19 -4.67 -4.15
C LEU A 11 -12.99 -4.47 -3.22
N LEU A 12 -13.21 -3.90 -2.02
CA LEU A 12 -12.11 -3.72 -1.05
C LEU A 12 -11.50 -5.06 -0.67
N LYS A 13 -12.36 -6.06 -0.41
CA LYS A 13 -11.92 -7.41 -0.07
C LYS A 13 -11.02 -7.99 -1.15
N LYS A 14 -11.41 -7.87 -2.43
CA LYS A 14 -10.58 -8.30 -3.56
C LYS A 14 -9.23 -7.57 -3.58
N GLN A 15 -9.24 -6.24 -3.47
CA GLN A 15 -8.02 -5.43 -3.48
C GLN A 15 -7.05 -5.82 -2.35
N VAL A 16 -7.54 -6.04 -1.12
CA VAL A 16 -6.65 -6.42 0.00
C VAL A 16 -6.15 -7.86 -0.12
N ILE A 17 -6.93 -8.76 -0.70
CA ILE A 17 -6.50 -10.15 -0.97
C ILE A 17 -5.37 -10.17 -2.00
N GLU A 18 -5.49 -9.40 -3.08
CA GLU A 18 -4.43 -9.28 -4.09
C GLU A 18 -3.11 -8.80 -3.45
N ILE A 19 -3.17 -7.77 -2.61
CA ILE A 19 -2.00 -7.28 -1.87
C ILE A 19 -1.44 -8.37 -0.94
N GLN A 20 -2.28 -9.15 -0.26
CA GLN A 20 -1.80 -10.23 0.59
C GLN A 20 -1.10 -11.33 -0.21
N SER A 21 -1.64 -11.69 -1.38
CA SER A 21 -0.99 -12.62 -2.31
C SER A 21 0.37 -12.10 -2.75
N ASP A 22 0.47 -10.82 -3.11
CA ASP A 22 1.75 -10.17 -3.42
C ASP A 22 2.72 -10.33 -2.25
N LEU A 23 2.33 -9.90 -1.04
CA LEU A 23 3.18 -9.95 0.16
C LEU A 23 3.63 -11.37 0.51
N PHE A 24 2.79 -12.38 0.27
CA PHE A 24 3.16 -13.78 0.50
C PHE A 24 4.23 -14.25 -0.48
N MET A 25 4.09 -13.90 -1.77
CA MET A 25 5.12 -14.16 -2.77
C MET A 25 6.42 -13.41 -2.44
N LEU A 26 6.31 -12.16 -1.99
CA LEU A 26 7.46 -11.36 -1.56
C LEU A 26 8.22 -12.02 -0.41
N GLY A 27 7.50 -12.52 0.60
CA GLY A 27 8.10 -13.27 1.71
C GLY A 27 8.81 -14.53 1.24
N SER A 28 8.21 -15.29 0.33
CA SER A 28 8.83 -16.49 -0.24
C SER A 28 10.12 -16.18 -1.02
N TRP A 29 10.14 -15.09 -1.78
CA TRP A 29 11.34 -14.67 -2.50
C TRP A 29 12.45 -14.21 -1.56
N LEU A 30 12.13 -13.40 -0.54
CA LEU A 30 13.09 -12.99 0.50
C LEU A 30 13.67 -14.19 1.28
N ALA A 31 12.91 -15.30 1.36
CA ALA A 31 13.36 -16.54 1.97
C ALA A 31 14.23 -17.43 1.04
N GLY A 32 14.56 -16.98 -0.18
CA GLY A 32 15.49 -17.67 -1.09
C GLY A 32 14.85 -18.56 -2.16
N SER A 33 13.58 -18.35 -2.51
CA SER A 33 12.90 -19.13 -3.57
C SER A 33 13.53 -18.91 -4.96
N PRO A 34 13.75 -19.97 -5.78
CA PRO A 34 14.58 -19.91 -7.01
C PRO A 34 13.94 -19.20 -8.22
N LYS A 35 12.78 -18.54 -8.08
CA LYS A 35 12.02 -17.96 -9.21
C LYS A 35 12.18 -16.43 -9.34
N ALA A 36 13.40 -15.89 -9.23
CA ALA A 36 13.65 -14.45 -9.17
C ALA A 36 13.21 -13.65 -10.41
N ASP A 37 13.50 -14.11 -11.64
CA ASP A 37 13.18 -13.36 -12.86
C ASP A 37 11.68 -13.18 -13.14
N ILE A 38 10.88 -14.20 -12.80
CA ILE A 38 9.41 -14.14 -12.96
C ILE A 38 8.85 -13.10 -11.96
N PHE A 39 9.46 -13.02 -10.80
CA PHE A 39 9.05 -12.18 -9.70
C PHE A 39 9.34 -10.70 -9.94
N GLU A 40 10.50 -10.34 -10.50
CA GLU A 40 10.81 -8.95 -10.84
C GLU A 40 9.80 -8.37 -11.85
N ARG A 41 9.52 -9.12 -12.93
CA ARG A 41 8.52 -8.74 -13.94
C ARG A 41 7.12 -8.63 -13.34
N TYR A 42 6.79 -9.50 -12.39
CA TYR A 42 5.52 -9.44 -11.68
C TYR A 42 5.41 -8.14 -10.85
N LEU A 43 6.44 -7.81 -10.07
CA LEU A 43 6.45 -6.60 -9.25
C LEU A 43 6.42 -5.32 -10.07
N ALA A 44 7.13 -5.27 -11.20
CA ALA A 44 7.05 -4.13 -12.11
C ALA A 44 5.61 -3.90 -12.59
N LYS A 45 4.89 -4.97 -12.99
CA LYS A 45 3.47 -4.88 -13.36
C LYS A 45 2.58 -4.44 -12.20
N ARG A 46 2.85 -4.92 -10.98
CA ARG A 46 2.10 -4.51 -9.79
C ARG A 46 2.31 -3.03 -9.44
N VAL A 47 3.54 -2.53 -9.58
CA VAL A 47 3.85 -1.10 -9.40
C VAL A 47 3.03 -0.25 -10.37
N THR A 48 3.04 -0.56 -11.66
CA THR A 48 2.23 0.16 -12.64
C THR A 48 0.73 0.04 -12.36
N GLY A 49 0.27 -1.13 -11.90
CA GLY A 49 -1.12 -1.32 -11.48
C GLY A 49 -1.53 -0.44 -10.29
N PHE A 50 -0.63 -0.24 -9.32
CA PHE A 50 -0.86 0.69 -8.21
C PHE A 50 -0.90 2.14 -8.69
N GLU A 51 0.02 2.55 -9.57
CA GLU A 51 0.05 3.91 -10.13
C GLU A 51 -1.26 4.23 -10.86
N ASN A 52 -1.72 3.35 -11.76
CA ASN A 52 -2.99 3.54 -12.45
C ASN A 52 -4.19 3.61 -11.47
N SER A 53 -4.22 2.72 -10.48
CA SER A 53 -5.31 2.71 -9.50
C SER A 53 -5.29 3.94 -8.58
N ILE A 54 -4.09 4.45 -8.26
CA ILE A 54 -3.91 5.70 -7.53
C ILE A 54 -4.53 6.83 -8.33
N ASP A 55 -4.17 6.98 -9.61
CA ASP A 55 -4.67 8.05 -10.46
C ASP A 55 -6.21 8.01 -10.58
N GLU A 56 -6.78 6.82 -10.81
CA GLU A 56 -8.23 6.61 -10.92
C GLU A 56 -8.99 6.95 -9.63
N MET A 57 -8.44 6.58 -8.47
CA MET A 57 -9.07 6.85 -7.17
C MET A 57 -8.88 8.30 -6.74
N ASP A 58 -7.71 8.88 -7.01
CA ASP A 58 -7.40 10.25 -6.60
C ASP A 58 -8.19 11.28 -7.40
N ALA A 59 -8.46 11.00 -8.69
CA ALA A 59 -9.39 11.78 -9.51
C ALA A 59 -10.81 11.85 -8.93
N GLN A 60 -11.20 10.86 -8.12
CA GLN A 60 -12.50 10.81 -7.45
C GLN A 60 -12.47 11.33 -6.02
N ASN A 61 -11.29 11.35 -5.38
CA ASN A 61 -11.13 11.83 -4.03
C ASN A 61 -11.28 13.35 -3.99
N LYS A 62 -11.79 13.84 -2.86
CA LYS A 62 -11.72 15.28 -2.56
C LYS A 62 -10.24 15.73 -2.59
N PRO A 63 -9.90 16.88 -3.18
CA PRO A 63 -8.52 17.38 -3.18
C PRO A 63 -7.93 17.49 -1.76
N ILE A 64 -6.65 17.14 -1.62
CA ILE A 64 -5.90 17.32 -0.36
C ILE A 64 -5.48 18.77 -0.28
N VAL A 65 -6.01 19.49 0.71
CA VAL A 65 -5.64 20.89 0.97
C VAL A 65 -4.77 21.06 2.21
N ASN A 66 -4.66 20.03 3.04
CA ASN A 66 -3.93 20.01 4.31
C ASN A 66 -3.58 18.56 4.69
N PHE A 67 -2.72 18.38 5.69
CA PHE A 67 -2.47 17.05 6.26
C PHE A 67 -3.77 16.42 6.79
N ILE A 68 -3.88 15.11 6.65
CA ILE A 68 -5.01 14.31 7.09
C ILE A 68 -4.56 13.42 8.25
N LEU A 69 -5.32 13.43 9.34
CA LEU A 69 -5.15 12.50 10.45
C LEU A 69 -5.65 11.11 10.05
N PRO A 70 -4.89 10.04 10.35
CA PRO A 70 -5.29 8.68 9.99
C PRO A 70 -6.54 8.27 10.78
N GLY A 71 -7.64 8.00 10.07
CA GLY A 71 -8.90 7.61 10.69
C GLY A 71 -10.08 7.73 9.72
N GLY A 72 -11.25 8.08 10.24
CA GLY A 72 -12.49 8.17 9.48
C GLY A 72 -13.36 6.93 9.64
N SER A 73 -13.65 6.23 8.53
CA SER A 73 -14.36 4.94 8.56
C SER A 73 -13.51 3.80 9.13
N PHE A 74 -14.17 2.69 9.49
CA PHE A 74 -13.51 1.45 9.91
C PHE A 74 -12.48 0.98 8.87
N GLU A 75 -12.89 0.94 7.60
CA GLU A 75 -12.02 0.59 6.48
C GLU A 75 -10.82 1.55 6.37
N SER A 76 -11.06 2.86 6.39
CA SER A 76 -10.02 3.89 6.27
C SER A 76 -9.00 3.79 7.41
N GLY A 77 -9.46 3.61 8.65
CA GLY A 77 -8.59 3.44 9.81
C GLY A 77 -7.64 2.26 9.66
N PHE A 78 -8.15 1.09 9.30
CA PHE A 78 -7.31 -0.11 9.08
C PHE A 78 -6.41 -0.01 7.85
N LEU A 79 -6.81 0.72 6.81
CA LEU A 79 -5.96 1.02 5.66
C LEU A 79 -4.81 1.95 6.04
N HIS A 80 -5.05 2.96 6.86
CA HIS A 80 -3.99 3.81 7.41
C HIS A 80 -3.03 3.05 8.34
N ILE A 81 -3.53 2.14 9.19
CA ILE A 81 -2.66 1.24 9.97
C ILE A 81 -1.82 0.37 9.02
N SER A 82 -2.43 -0.22 7.99
CA SER A 82 -1.71 -1.04 7.01
C SER A 82 -0.63 -0.21 6.30
N ARG A 83 -0.89 1.06 6.01
CA ARG A 83 0.08 2.00 5.43
C ARG A 83 1.29 2.24 6.32
N THR A 84 1.11 2.45 7.63
CA THR A 84 2.24 2.68 8.54
C THR A 84 3.11 1.43 8.69
N VAL A 85 2.49 0.25 8.70
CA VAL A 85 3.21 -1.04 8.69
C VAL A 85 3.95 -1.24 7.37
N SER A 86 3.35 -0.90 6.22
CA SER A 86 4.00 -0.95 4.91
C SER A 86 5.21 -0.01 4.82
N ARG A 87 5.13 1.22 5.33
CA ARG A 87 6.28 2.14 5.44
C ARG A 87 7.36 1.60 6.37
N ARG A 88 6.99 0.91 7.46
CA ARG A 88 7.97 0.24 8.34
C ARG A 88 8.68 -0.89 7.60
N PHE A 89 7.95 -1.70 6.85
CA PHE A 89 8.50 -2.75 6.00
C PHE A 89 9.48 -2.18 4.96
N GLU A 90 9.11 -1.12 4.24
CA GLU A 90 10.01 -0.43 3.30
C GLU A 90 11.34 -0.02 3.96
N ARG A 91 11.32 0.61 5.14
CA ARG A 91 12.56 0.98 5.84
C ARG A 91 13.43 -0.22 6.19
N GLN A 92 12.81 -1.34 6.59
CA GLN A 92 13.54 -2.58 6.87
C GLN A 92 14.16 -3.18 5.60
N LEU A 93 13.45 -3.13 4.47
CA LEU A 93 13.99 -3.57 3.18
C LEU A 93 15.18 -2.73 2.73
N VAL A 94 15.10 -1.40 2.88
CA VAL A 94 16.23 -0.50 2.57
C VAL A 94 17.46 -0.90 3.38
N LEU A 95 17.31 -1.07 4.70
CA LEU A 95 18.42 -1.48 5.57
C LEU A 95 18.97 -2.87 5.23
N TYR A 96 18.10 -3.80 4.86
CA TYR A 96 18.51 -5.15 4.47
C TYR A 96 19.32 -5.12 3.17
N PHE A 97 18.83 -4.44 2.13
CA PHE A 97 19.50 -4.43 0.84
C PHE A 97 20.77 -3.58 0.80
N ASP A 98 20.87 -2.55 1.63
CA ASP A 98 22.10 -1.80 1.84
C ASP A 98 23.24 -2.72 2.31
N LYS A 99 22.94 -3.66 3.21
CA LYS A 99 23.92 -4.62 3.75
C LYS A 99 24.23 -5.79 2.82
N HIS A 100 23.22 -6.32 2.13
CA HIS A 100 23.33 -7.60 1.43
C HIS A 100 23.47 -7.50 -0.10
N LYS A 101 23.38 -6.29 -0.68
CA LYS A 101 23.54 -6.00 -2.13
C LYS A 101 22.88 -7.05 -3.03
N HIS A 102 21.56 -7.16 -2.94
CA HIS A 102 20.78 -8.16 -3.68
C HIS A 102 20.37 -7.64 -5.07
N LYS A 103 20.57 -8.44 -6.13
CA LYS A 103 19.99 -8.17 -7.45
C LYS A 103 18.45 -8.20 -7.36
N GLY A 104 17.77 -7.30 -8.08
CA GLY A 104 16.31 -7.19 -8.04
C GLY A 104 15.72 -6.43 -6.84
N SER A 105 16.57 -5.98 -5.90
CA SER A 105 16.13 -5.21 -4.71
C SER A 105 15.36 -3.94 -5.07
N GLU A 106 15.68 -3.29 -6.19
CA GLU A 106 15.00 -2.09 -6.64
C GLU A 106 13.50 -2.28 -6.90
N TYR A 107 13.08 -3.43 -7.44
CA TYR A 107 11.67 -3.69 -7.75
C TYR A 107 10.87 -3.87 -6.48
N LEU A 108 11.47 -4.52 -5.48
CA LEU A 108 10.85 -4.70 -4.18
C LEU A 108 10.74 -3.38 -3.41
N LEU A 109 11.77 -2.54 -3.47
CA LEU A 109 11.74 -1.21 -2.87
C LEU A 109 10.67 -0.32 -3.55
N LYS A 110 10.60 -0.32 -4.88
CA LYS A 110 9.57 0.39 -5.65
C LYS A 110 8.16 -0.12 -5.29
N TYR A 111 7.98 -1.44 -5.22
CA TYR A 111 6.71 -2.05 -4.80
C TYR A 111 6.32 -1.61 -3.39
N ALA A 112 7.22 -1.72 -2.41
CA ALA A 112 6.92 -1.34 -1.02
C ALA A 112 6.60 0.16 -0.92
N ASN A 113 7.29 0.99 -1.71
CA ASN A 113 7.07 2.42 -1.74
C ASN A 113 5.65 2.76 -2.23
N ARG A 114 5.30 2.26 -3.42
CA ARG A 114 3.99 2.45 -4.08
C ARG A 114 2.86 1.77 -3.33
N LEU A 115 3.16 0.61 -2.72
CA LEU A 115 2.55 0.01 -1.54
C LEU A 115 1.70 1.00 -0.72
N SER A 116 2.45 1.78 0.02
CA SER A 116 1.95 2.71 1.00
C SER A 116 1.27 3.94 0.42
N ASP A 117 1.63 4.36 -0.78
CA ASP A 117 0.93 5.46 -1.47
C ASP A 117 -0.46 4.99 -1.90
N TYR A 118 -0.55 3.78 -2.47
CA TYR A 118 -1.80 3.13 -2.81
C TYR A 118 -2.69 2.96 -1.58
N LEU A 119 -2.15 2.45 -0.47
CA LEU A 119 -2.91 2.31 0.79
C LEU A 119 -3.41 3.65 1.34
N PHE A 120 -2.68 4.75 1.13
CA PHE A 120 -3.12 6.09 1.51
C PHE A 120 -4.32 6.54 0.68
N VAL A 121 -4.22 6.45 -0.65
CA VAL A 121 -5.30 6.86 -1.57
C VAL A 121 -6.53 5.97 -1.40
N LEU A 122 -6.31 4.67 -1.21
CA LEU A 122 -7.37 3.70 -0.93
C LEU A 122 -8.10 4.01 0.39
N ALA A 123 -7.37 4.40 1.45
CA ALA A 123 -7.99 4.80 2.72
C ALA A 123 -8.98 5.96 2.51
N ARG A 124 -8.56 6.99 1.77
CA ARG A 124 -9.40 8.14 1.43
C ARG A 124 -10.58 7.76 0.56
N TYR A 125 -10.36 6.91 -0.44
CA TYR A 125 -11.42 6.41 -1.32
C TYR A 125 -12.54 5.73 -0.52
N TYR A 126 -12.16 4.85 0.41
CA TYR A 126 -13.09 4.17 1.32
C TYR A 126 -13.56 5.02 2.51
N ASN A 127 -13.07 6.25 2.64
CA ASN A 127 -13.54 7.27 3.57
C ASN A 127 -14.52 8.25 2.88
N LYS A 128 -15.47 7.70 2.12
CA LYS A 128 -16.39 8.45 1.25
C LYS A 128 -15.67 9.37 0.25
N LYS A 129 -14.66 8.84 -0.46
CA LYS A 129 -13.89 9.59 -1.46
C LYS A 129 -13.27 10.88 -0.87
N GLY A 130 -12.70 10.76 0.32
CA GLY A 130 -12.07 11.85 1.07
C GLY A 130 -13.02 12.86 1.70
N LYS A 131 -14.35 12.69 1.59
CA LYS A 131 -15.33 13.61 2.20
C LYS A 131 -15.32 13.57 3.73
N ASN A 132 -14.96 12.42 4.30
CA ASN A 132 -14.90 12.22 5.74
C ASN A 132 -13.46 12.30 6.28
N ASP A 133 -12.51 12.83 5.51
CA ASP A 133 -11.11 12.95 5.95
C ASP A 133 -11.01 13.93 7.12
N LEU A 134 -10.30 13.50 8.18
CA LEU A 134 -10.04 14.31 9.35
C LEU A 134 -8.86 15.24 9.06
N VAL A 135 -9.16 16.48 8.64
CA VAL A 135 -8.12 17.47 8.36
C VAL A 135 -7.43 17.86 9.66
N TRP A 136 -6.10 17.72 9.70
CA TRP A 136 -5.30 18.21 10.81
C TRP A 136 -5.34 19.74 10.83
N LYS A 137 -5.59 20.30 12.01
CA LYS A 137 -5.59 21.74 12.25
C LYS A 137 -4.53 22.03 13.31
N LEU A 138 -3.73 23.05 13.06
CA LEU A 138 -2.82 23.57 14.08
C LEU A 138 -3.67 24.18 15.20
N THR A 139 -3.74 23.52 16.35
CA THR A 139 -4.32 24.11 17.55
C THR A 139 -3.35 25.17 18.06
N ARG A 140 -3.77 26.43 18.07
CA ARG A 140 -3.06 27.52 18.76
C ARG A 140 -3.31 27.44 20.26
#